data_AF-A0A966YJ32-F1
#
_entry.id   AF-A0A966YJ32-F1
#
_cell.length_a   1.000
_cell.length_b   1.000
_cell.length_c   1.000
_cell.angle_alpha   90.00
_cell.angle_beta   90.00
_cell.angle_gamma   90.00
#
_symmetry.space_group_name_H-M   'P 1'
#
loop_
_entity.id
_entity.type
_entity.pdbx_description
1 polymer ?
#
loop_
_entity_poly.entity_id
_entity_poly.type
_entity_poly.pdbx_seq_one_letter_code
_entity_poly.pdbx_strand_id
1 'polypeptide(L)'
;TPAGGHLIDLEKIFFADLPKISNQLSGFSFAKDRSTWASAKAFEDNVEIEVAATYASSGKTDLDTVPDSRAATLTIHYSLSLLPKNNYHPRLADPRVGYFVTALKDFSQGVDDDRFVRYINRWQLEKADPKAKVSPPKKPIVFWIEKTVPYRYRQPIREGIEAWNAAFEEAGFASAIEVRQQPDKTDWDPEDVNYNTFRWITSGRSFAMGPSRVNPRTGQILDADIIFDADFVKHWQTEFETFTPESIAWLTGGLDPTGVRGINRQAAGCGCGHCSLFAGHSYQTALGVTALAATATPAVSEQEKEKLVRQGLKLVAMHELGHTLGLRHNFKGSSLASLADINAADAGKRKPASTSVMDYIPVNIVPKGQPQAAYYPTQLGVYDRWAIEYGYTSLPGSRPEDEKEVFNAR
;
A
#
# COMPACT_ATOMS: atom_id res chain seq x y z
N THR A 1 2.50 -27.77 -32.96
CA THR A 1 2.98 -29.15 -32.62
C THR A 1 2.18 -30.17 -33.42
N PRO A 2 2.63 -31.44 -33.56
CA PRO A 2 1.97 -32.46 -34.40
C PRO A 2 0.48 -32.76 -34.07
N ALA A 3 -0.05 -32.19 -32.98
CA ALA A 3 -1.45 -32.25 -32.58
C ALA A 3 -2.25 -30.95 -32.85
N GLY A 4 -1.74 -30.02 -33.66
CA GLY A 4 -2.46 -28.78 -34.01
C GLY A 4 -2.36 -27.65 -32.98
N GLY A 5 -1.45 -27.72 -32.00
CA GLY A 5 -1.21 -26.63 -31.05
C GLY A 5 -0.46 -25.45 -31.69
N HIS A 6 -0.89 -24.23 -31.38
CA HIS A 6 -0.16 -23.00 -31.69
C HIS A 6 1.09 -22.90 -30.81
N LEU A 7 2.26 -22.71 -31.41
CA LEU A 7 3.48 -22.35 -30.69
C LEU A 7 3.61 -20.83 -30.71
N ILE A 8 3.59 -20.21 -29.54
CA ILE A 8 3.83 -18.77 -29.39
C ILE A 8 5.26 -18.59 -28.88
N ASP A 9 6.08 -17.94 -29.70
CA ASP A 9 7.45 -17.57 -29.34
C ASP A 9 7.42 -16.29 -28.47
N LEU A 10 7.50 -16.49 -27.15
CA LEU A 10 7.44 -15.42 -26.16
C LEU A 10 8.75 -14.61 -26.06
N GLU A 11 9.87 -15.08 -26.62
CA GLU A 11 11.13 -14.33 -26.61
C GLU A 11 11.01 -13.03 -27.41
N LYS A 12 10.14 -13.00 -28.42
CA LYS A 12 9.88 -11.78 -29.21
C LYS A 12 9.23 -10.66 -28.39
N ILE A 13 8.61 -11.01 -27.27
CA ILE A 13 7.90 -10.07 -26.41
C ILE A 13 8.74 -9.77 -25.17
N PHE A 14 9.15 -10.81 -24.43
CA PHE A 14 9.77 -10.64 -23.11
C PHE A 14 11.29 -10.51 -23.16
N PHE A 15 11.97 -10.96 -24.23
CA PHE A 15 13.39 -10.64 -24.44
C PHE A 15 13.53 -9.36 -25.25
N ALA A 16 12.95 -8.30 -24.71
CA ALA A 16 13.02 -6.95 -25.21
C ALA A 16 13.00 -5.97 -24.04
N ASP A 17 13.43 -4.74 -24.26
CA ASP A 17 13.34 -3.67 -23.26
C ASP A 17 11.91 -3.09 -23.18
N LEU A 18 10.92 -3.96 -22.98
CA LEU A 18 9.51 -3.60 -22.92
C LEU A 18 9.21 -2.56 -21.81
N PRO A 19 9.77 -2.67 -20.59
CA PRO A 19 9.60 -1.66 -19.54
C PRO A 19 10.43 -0.39 -19.77
N LYS A 20 11.24 -0.34 -20.85
CA LYS A 20 12.16 0.76 -21.17
C LYS A 20 13.17 1.07 -20.06
N ILE A 21 13.72 0.03 -19.43
CA ILE A 21 14.70 0.16 -18.35
C ILE A 21 15.98 0.85 -18.85
N SER A 22 16.34 0.68 -20.13
CA SER A 22 17.48 1.40 -20.72
C SER A 22 17.36 2.92 -20.63
N ASN A 23 16.14 3.48 -20.54
CA ASN A 23 15.94 4.91 -20.32
C ASN A 23 16.35 5.36 -18.91
N GLN A 24 16.34 4.45 -17.94
CA GLN A 24 16.75 4.71 -16.54
C GLN A 24 18.22 4.33 -16.31
N LEU A 25 18.75 3.37 -17.08
CA LEU A 25 20.15 2.96 -17.06
C LEU A 25 20.95 3.62 -18.19
N SER A 26 21.27 4.90 -18.01
CA SER A 26 22.01 5.68 -19.02
C SER A 26 23.31 4.99 -19.44
N GLY A 27 23.50 4.81 -20.75
CA GLY A 27 24.70 4.15 -21.32
C GLY A 27 24.62 2.62 -21.37
N PHE A 28 23.53 2.03 -20.89
CA PHE A 28 23.24 0.62 -21.01
C PHE A 28 22.16 0.35 -22.07
N SER A 29 22.28 -0.77 -22.78
CA SER A 29 21.27 -1.25 -23.74
C SER A 29 20.94 -2.71 -23.49
N PHE A 30 19.70 -3.11 -23.75
CA PHE A 30 19.27 -4.49 -23.54
C PHE A 30 20.03 -5.44 -24.49
N ALA A 31 20.64 -6.48 -23.93
CA ALA A 31 21.40 -7.50 -24.64
C ALA A 31 20.62 -8.81 -24.69
N LYS A 32 19.83 -8.99 -25.76
CA LYS A 32 18.98 -10.18 -25.95
C LYS A 32 19.78 -11.48 -25.90
N ASP A 33 20.94 -11.51 -26.54
CA ASP A 33 21.86 -12.65 -26.62
C ASP A 33 22.52 -13.03 -25.28
N ARG A 34 22.42 -12.14 -24.28
CA ARG A 34 22.94 -12.37 -22.92
C ARG A 34 21.84 -12.43 -21.86
N SER A 35 20.58 -12.51 -22.29
CA SER A 35 19.41 -12.62 -21.42
C SER A 35 18.86 -14.04 -21.46
N THR A 36 18.31 -14.52 -20.35
CA THR A 36 17.76 -15.87 -20.23
C THR A 36 16.46 -15.87 -19.43
N TRP A 37 15.63 -16.90 -19.65
CA TRP A 37 14.57 -17.24 -18.71
C TRP A 37 15.21 -17.65 -17.38
N ALA A 38 14.68 -17.14 -16.27
CA ALA A 38 15.15 -17.46 -14.93
C ALA A 38 14.20 -18.46 -14.25
N SER A 39 12.90 -18.21 -14.30
CA SER A 39 11.88 -19.11 -13.79
C SER A 39 10.54 -18.92 -14.51
N ALA A 40 9.68 -19.92 -14.41
CA ALA A 40 8.29 -19.84 -14.84
C ALA A 40 7.42 -20.62 -13.86
N LYS A 41 6.40 -19.97 -13.30
CA LYS A 41 5.39 -20.58 -12.43
C LYS A 41 4.03 -20.43 -13.10
N ALA A 42 3.21 -21.48 -12.99
CA ALA A 42 1.84 -21.45 -13.50
C ALA A 42 0.89 -21.81 -12.37
N PHE A 43 -0.14 -20.98 -12.23
CA PHE A 43 -1.24 -21.12 -11.28
C PHE A 43 -2.54 -21.25 -12.07
N GLU A 44 -3.67 -21.36 -11.36
CA GLU A 44 -4.98 -21.51 -11.99
C GLU A 44 -5.32 -20.31 -12.90
N ASP A 45 -5.11 -19.09 -12.40
CA ASP A 45 -5.54 -17.85 -13.07
C ASP A 45 -4.38 -16.95 -13.52
N ASN A 46 -3.13 -17.30 -13.24
CA ASN A 46 -1.97 -16.55 -13.71
C ASN A 46 -0.74 -17.40 -14.03
N VAL A 47 0.13 -16.83 -14.86
CA VAL A 47 1.48 -17.33 -15.13
C VAL A 47 2.47 -16.23 -14.80
N GLU A 48 3.47 -16.58 -14.01
CA GLU A 48 4.58 -15.70 -13.64
C GLU A 48 5.83 -16.16 -14.37
N ILE A 49 6.49 -15.21 -15.04
CA ILE A 49 7.68 -15.47 -15.84
C ILE A 49 8.77 -14.51 -15.43
N GLU A 50 9.93 -15.05 -15.08
CA GLU A 50 11.11 -14.26 -14.77
C GLU A 50 12.10 -14.30 -15.94
N VAL A 51 12.60 -13.12 -16.30
CA VAL A 51 13.69 -12.94 -17.26
C VAL A 51 14.89 -12.36 -16.53
N ALA A 52 16.01 -13.08 -16.53
CA ALA A 52 17.31 -12.50 -16.21
C ALA A 52 17.75 -11.65 -17.41
N ALA A 53 17.35 -10.38 -17.39
CA ALA A 53 17.56 -9.40 -18.43
C ALA A 53 18.92 -8.73 -18.25
N THR A 54 19.83 -8.98 -19.19
CA THR A 54 21.16 -8.38 -19.17
C THR A 54 21.19 -7.12 -20.02
N TYR A 55 21.68 -6.04 -19.42
CA TYR A 55 21.94 -4.77 -20.08
C TYR A 55 23.45 -4.59 -20.27
N ALA A 56 23.89 -4.32 -21.50
CA ALA A 56 25.29 -4.11 -21.87
C ALA A 56 25.65 -2.63 -21.89
N SER A 57 26.88 -2.30 -21.50
CA SER A 57 27.45 -0.97 -21.68
C SER A 57 28.82 -1.03 -22.33
N SER A 58 29.35 0.13 -22.73
CA SER A 58 30.74 0.25 -23.21
C SER A 58 31.80 0.13 -22.10
N GLY A 59 31.39 -0.01 -20.83
CA GLY A 59 32.26 0.00 -19.65
C GLY A 59 32.71 1.41 -19.22
N LYS A 60 32.30 2.46 -19.95
CA LYS A 60 32.61 3.86 -19.63
C LYS A 60 31.65 4.48 -18.61
N THR A 61 30.47 3.88 -18.44
CA THR A 61 29.50 4.27 -17.42
C THR A 61 29.75 3.41 -16.20
N ASP A 62 30.01 4.02 -15.05
CA ASP A 62 30.19 3.29 -13.80
C ASP A 62 28.84 3.00 -13.13
N LEU A 63 28.72 1.84 -12.51
CA LEU A 63 27.55 1.43 -11.72
C LEU A 63 28.06 0.66 -10.50
N ASP A 64 28.04 1.33 -9.35
CA ASP A 64 28.62 0.87 -8.08
C ASP A 64 28.00 -0.44 -7.54
N THR A 65 26.80 -0.79 -7.96
CA THR A 65 26.10 -2.01 -7.55
C THR A 65 26.51 -3.26 -8.35
N VAL A 66 27.35 -3.16 -9.38
CA VAL A 66 27.81 -4.33 -10.17
C VAL A 66 29.34 -4.44 -10.18
N PRO A 67 29.91 -5.66 -10.12
CA PRO A 67 31.36 -5.84 -10.16
C PRO A 67 32.04 -5.45 -11.49
N ASP A 68 31.30 -5.49 -12.61
CA ASP A 68 31.80 -5.13 -13.94
C ASP A 68 30.76 -4.25 -14.64
N SER A 69 31.12 -2.99 -14.89
CA SER A 69 30.22 -1.99 -15.45
C SER A 69 29.81 -2.25 -16.90
N ARG A 70 30.42 -3.22 -17.60
CA ARG A 70 30.04 -3.63 -18.96
C ARG A 70 28.75 -4.44 -19.02
N ALA A 71 28.27 -4.97 -17.90
CA ALA A 71 27.04 -5.74 -17.85
C ALA A 71 26.32 -5.58 -16.52
N ALA A 72 25.02 -5.31 -16.57
CA ALA A 72 24.13 -5.36 -15.42
C ALA A 72 22.97 -6.31 -15.72
N THR A 73 22.79 -7.36 -14.92
CA THR A 73 21.67 -8.30 -15.06
C THR A 73 20.62 -8.00 -14.02
N LEU A 74 19.39 -7.80 -14.47
CA LEU A 74 18.22 -7.55 -13.65
C LEU A 74 17.22 -8.68 -13.84
N THR A 75 16.59 -9.13 -12.75
CA THR A 75 15.45 -10.04 -12.86
C THR A 75 14.19 -9.22 -13.10
N ILE A 76 13.57 -9.39 -14.26
CA ILE A 76 12.28 -8.79 -14.61
C ILE A 76 11.20 -9.84 -14.42
N HIS A 77 10.21 -9.52 -13.58
CA HIS A 77 9.04 -10.37 -13.34
C HIS A 77 7.89 -9.91 -14.25
N TYR A 78 7.35 -10.83 -15.04
CA TYR A 78 6.17 -10.63 -15.87
C TYR A 78 5.02 -11.49 -15.33
N SER A 79 3.95 -10.81 -14.92
CA SER A 79 2.71 -11.44 -14.48
C SER A 79 1.67 -11.40 -15.59
N LEU A 80 1.15 -12.56 -15.98
CA LEU A 80 0.09 -12.71 -16.96
C LEU A 80 -1.14 -13.31 -16.27
N SER A 81 -2.13 -12.47 -15.96
CA SER A 81 -3.35 -12.89 -15.28
C SER A 81 -4.56 -12.95 -16.21
N LEU A 82 -5.41 -13.95 -16.03
CA LEU A 82 -6.69 -14.05 -16.72
C LEU A 82 -7.69 -13.09 -16.09
N LEU A 83 -8.37 -12.27 -16.91
CA LEU A 83 -9.43 -11.40 -16.41
C LEU A 83 -10.72 -12.21 -16.18
N PRO A 84 -11.35 -12.10 -14.99
CA PRO A 84 -12.56 -12.85 -14.70
C PRO A 84 -13.72 -12.40 -15.59
N LYS A 85 -14.59 -13.35 -15.96
CA LYS A 85 -15.88 -13.10 -16.60
C LYS A 85 -16.97 -13.28 -15.55
N ASN A 86 -17.41 -12.18 -14.96
CA ASN A 86 -18.40 -12.16 -13.87
C ASN A 86 -19.46 -11.08 -14.11
N ASN A 87 -20.41 -11.01 -13.19
CA ASN A 87 -21.46 -10.00 -13.11
C ASN A 87 -21.01 -8.74 -12.34
N TYR A 88 -19.72 -8.40 -12.33
CA TYR A 88 -19.26 -7.22 -11.60
C TYR A 88 -19.87 -5.94 -12.17
N HIS A 89 -20.47 -5.14 -11.31
CA HIS A 89 -21.03 -3.84 -11.66
C HIS A 89 -20.05 -2.72 -11.26
N PRO A 90 -19.46 -2.00 -12.23
CA PRO A 90 -18.63 -0.84 -11.94
C PRO A 90 -19.41 0.26 -11.19
N ARG A 91 -18.73 1.01 -10.34
CA ARG A 91 -19.30 2.19 -9.65
C ARG A 91 -18.63 3.45 -10.16
N LEU A 92 -19.42 4.46 -10.52
CA LEU A 92 -18.87 5.72 -11.01
C LEU A 92 -18.03 6.40 -9.93
N ALA A 93 -17.00 7.12 -10.36
CA ALA A 93 -16.18 7.92 -9.46
C ALA A 93 -16.88 9.24 -9.12
N ASP A 94 -16.91 9.58 -7.82
CA ASP A 94 -17.28 10.90 -7.32
C ASP A 94 -16.00 11.63 -6.89
N PRO A 95 -15.74 12.86 -7.39
CA PRO A 95 -14.52 13.59 -7.09
C PRO A 95 -14.36 13.95 -5.60
N ARG A 96 -15.44 13.93 -4.80
CA ARG A 96 -15.43 14.18 -3.36
C ARG A 96 -14.87 12.98 -2.58
N VAL A 97 -14.91 11.78 -3.16
CA VAL A 97 -14.49 10.53 -2.52
C VAL A 97 -13.18 10.05 -3.14
N GLY A 98 -12.16 9.91 -2.31
CA GLY A 98 -10.78 9.68 -2.72
C GLY A 98 -10.50 8.24 -3.16
N TYR A 99 -11.19 7.69 -4.16
CA TYR A 99 -10.84 6.39 -4.75
C TYR A 99 -9.81 6.52 -5.87
N PHE A 100 -8.95 5.51 -6.06
CA PHE A 100 -8.26 5.26 -7.31
C PHE A 100 -9.29 4.97 -8.39
N VAL A 101 -8.99 5.34 -9.64
CA VAL A 101 -9.95 5.27 -10.73
C VAL A 101 -9.42 4.53 -11.94
N THR A 102 -10.30 3.77 -12.57
CA THR A 102 -10.14 3.25 -13.92
C THR A 102 -10.90 4.16 -14.87
N ALA A 103 -10.19 4.82 -15.78
CA ALA A 103 -10.76 5.78 -16.73
C ALA A 103 -10.85 5.17 -18.13
N LEU A 104 -12.04 5.21 -18.72
CA LEU A 104 -12.32 4.76 -20.08
C LEU A 104 -12.77 5.93 -20.93
N LYS A 105 -12.25 6.01 -22.14
CA LYS A 105 -12.72 6.99 -23.12
C LYS A 105 -13.89 6.40 -23.90
N ASP A 106 -15.08 6.96 -23.71
CA ASP A 106 -16.30 6.52 -24.37
C ASP A 106 -16.59 7.43 -25.57
N PHE A 107 -16.39 6.90 -26.77
CA PHE A 107 -16.63 7.61 -28.03
C PHE A 107 -18.10 7.60 -28.47
N SER A 108 -18.96 6.87 -27.76
CA SER A 108 -20.41 6.88 -28.02
C SER A 108 -21.13 8.07 -27.38
N GLN A 109 -20.49 8.73 -26.41
CA GLN A 109 -20.99 9.96 -25.81
C GLN A 109 -20.86 11.14 -26.78
N GLY A 110 -21.74 12.13 -26.64
CA GLY A 110 -21.77 13.33 -27.48
C GLY A 110 -20.50 14.16 -27.41
N VAL A 111 -20.50 15.30 -28.12
CA VAL A 111 -19.37 16.22 -28.25
C VAL A 111 -19.17 17.08 -26.99
N ASP A 112 -19.22 16.47 -25.81
CA ASP A 112 -18.86 17.15 -24.57
C ASP A 112 -17.33 17.11 -24.38
N ASP A 113 -16.80 18.09 -23.64
CA ASP A 113 -15.35 18.29 -23.52
C ASP A 113 -14.65 17.14 -22.77
N ASP A 114 -15.36 16.37 -21.95
CA ASP A 114 -14.85 15.21 -21.21
C ASP A 114 -15.57 13.89 -21.56
N ARG A 115 -14.97 13.12 -22.47
CA ARG A 115 -15.44 11.77 -22.88
C ARG A 115 -15.01 10.65 -21.93
N PHE A 116 -14.44 10.97 -20.77
CA PHE A 116 -13.97 9.94 -19.84
C PHE A 116 -15.06 9.51 -18.85
N VAL A 117 -15.40 8.22 -18.90
CA VAL A 117 -16.13 7.55 -17.83
C VAL A 117 -15.10 7.02 -16.83
N ARG A 118 -15.28 7.35 -15.56
CA ARG A 118 -14.35 6.98 -14.48
C ARG A 118 -15.07 6.09 -13.50
N TYR A 119 -14.53 4.89 -13.27
CA TYR A 119 -15.01 3.96 -12.26
C TYR A 119 -14.06 3.96 -11.07
N ILE A 120 -14.58 3.86 -9.85
CA ILE A 120 -13.74 3.60 -8.69
C ILE A 120 -13.15 2.21 -8.76
N ASN A 121 -11.93 2.05 -8.27
CA ASN A 121 -11.34 0.75 -8.07
C ASN A 121 -11.91 0.16 -6.78
N ARG A 122 -12.61 -0.98 -6.84
CA ARG A 122 -13.16 -1.66 -5.64
C ARG A 122 -13.26 -3.17 -5.83
N TRP A 123 -13.34 -3.90 -4.73
CA TRP A 123 -13.59 -5.35 -4.75
C TRP A 123 -15.03 -5.67 -5.16
N GLN A 124 -15.24 -6.84 -5.77
CA GLN A 124 -16.58 -7.39 -5.93
C GLN A 124 -17.06 -7.94 -4.58
N LEU A 125 -17.99 -7.22 -3.94
CA LEU A 125 -18.66 -7.69 -2.73
C LEU A 125 -20.17 -7.70 -2.92
N GLU A 126 -20.77 -8.86 -2.65
CA GLU A 126 -22.21 -9.07 -2.70
C GLU A 126 -22.67 -9.72 -1.39
N LYS A 127 -23.77 -9.24 -0.83
CA LYS A 127 -24.38 -9.84 0.35
C LYS A 127 -24.83 -11.27 0.05
N ALA A 128 -24.65 -12.18 1.00
CA ALA A 128 -25.18 -13.54 0.93
C ALA A 128 -26.72 -13.52 0.91
N ASP A 129 -27.33 -12.66 1.74
CA ASP A 129 -28.74 -12.29 1.67
C ASP A 129 -28.88 -10.83 1.19
N PRO A 130 -29.25 -10.59 -0.08
CA PRO A 130 -29.42 -9.25 -0.63
C PRO A 130 -30.53 -8.42 0.05
N LYS A 131 -31.49 -9.05 0.73
CA LYS A 131 -32.62 -8.37 1.36
C LYS A 131 -32.31 -7.94 2.80
N ALA A 132 -31.31 -8.54 3.44
CA ALA A 132 -30.94 -8.19 4.80
C ALA A 132 -30.23 -6.82 4.85
N LYS A 133 -30.53 -6.03 5.89
CA LYS A 133 -29.84 -4.76 6.15
C LYS A 133 -28.34 -4.99 6.30
N VAL A 134 -27.96 -6.00 7.08
CA VAL A 134 -26.58 -6.46 7.26
C VAL A 134 -26.52 -7.96 6.96
N SER A 135 -25.56 -8.39 6.15
CA SER A 135 -25.37 -9.80 5.76
C SER A 135 -23.88 -10.11 5.58
N PRO A 136 -23.39 -11.33 5.88
CA PRO A 136 -22.06 -11.71 5.44
C PRO A 136 -21.93 -11.62 3.91
N PRO A 137 -20.74 -11.37 3.35
CA PRO A 137 -20.53 -11.41 1.91
C PRO A 137 -20.63 -12.86 1.39
N LYS A 138 -21.00 -13.03 0.12
CA LYS A 138 -20.92 -14.33 -0.57
C LYS A 138 -19.48 -14.85 -0.63
N LYS A 139 -18.53 -13.94 -0.90
CA LYS A 139 -17.09 -14.20 -0.92
C LYS A 139 -16.40 -13.08 -0.11
N PRO A 140 -15.80 -13.38 1.06
CA PRO A 140 -15.04 -12.38 1.80
C PRO A 140 -13.71 -12.08 1.09
N ILE A 141 -13.15 -10.91 1.37
CA ILE A 141 -11.79 -10.53 0.98
C ILE A 141 -10.85 -11.16 2.02
N VAL A 142 -10.13 -12.20 1.62
CA VAL A 142 -9.23 -12.93 2.51
C VAL A 142 -7.81 -12.41 2.34
N PHE A 143 -7.21 -11.93 3.43
CA PHE A 143 -5.78 -11.57 3.50
C PHE A 143 -5.01 -12.58 4.34
N TRP A 144 -3.87 -13.02 3.83
CA TRP A 144 -2.96 -13.93 4.52
C TRP A 144 -1.75 -13.18 5.07
N ILE A 145 -1.57 -13.20 6.38
CA ILE A 145 -0.33 -12.74 7.02
C ILE A 145 0.75 -13.77 6.72
N GLU A 146 1.80 -13.36 6.00
CA GLU A 146 2.90 -14.25 5.63
C GLU A 146 3.62 -14.80 6.88
N LYS A 147 4.12 -16.03 6.81
CA LYS A 147 4.83 -16.68 7.90
C LYS A 147 6.12 -15.95 8.31
N THR A 148 6.70 -15.17 7.41
CA THR A 148 7.91 -14.34 7.63
C THR A 148 7.66 -13.18 8.58
N VAL A 149 6.40 -12.76 8.78
CA VAL A 149 6.03 -11.71 9.74
C VAL A 149 6.35 -12.19 11.16
N PRO A 150 7.18 -11.46 11.94
CA PRO A 150 7.52 -11.84 13.31
C PRO A 150 6.28 -11.99 14.20
N TYR A 151 6.23 -13.05 15.03
CA TYR A 151 5.07 -13.38 15.86
C TYR A 151 4.52 -12.20 16.67
N ARG A 152 5.39 -11.40 17.28
CA ARG A 152 5.03 -10.22 18.08
C ARG A 152 4.26 -9.14 17.31
N TYR A 153 4.37 -9.12 15.98
CA TYR A 153 3.76 -8.09 15.11
C TYR A 153 2.51 -8.58 14.37
N ARG A 154 2.24 -9.88 14.36
CA ARG A 154 1.07 -10.44 13.66
C ARG A 154 -0.25 -9.90 14.20
N GLN A 155 -0.35 -9.75 15.52
CA GLN A 155 -1.57 -9.24 16.16
C GLN A 155 -1.91 -7.78 15.78
N PRO A 156 -1.01 -6.79 15.93
CA PRO A 156 -1.34 -5.42 15.53
C PRO A 156 -1.62 -5.28 14.02
N ILE A 157 -0.94 -6.06 13.17
CA ILE A 157 -1.21 -6.11 11.73
C ILE A 157 -2.63 -6.62 11.47
N ARG A 158 -2.98 -7.77 12.06
CA ARG A 158 -4.33 -8.36 11.98
C ARG A 158 -5.39 -7.35 12.40
N GLU A 159 -5.21 -6.73 13.56
CA GLU A 159 -6.17 -5.74 14.06
C GLU A 159 -6.30 -4.52 13.14
N GLY A 160 -5.22 -4.11 12.47
CA GLY A 160 -5.27 -3.02 11.51
C GLY A 160 -6.05 -3.39 10.25
N ILE A 161 -5.85 -4.60 9.75
CA ILE A 161 -6.59 -5.11 8.59
C ILE A 161 -8.08 -5.30 8.95
N GLU A 162 -8.38 -5.95 10.08
CA GLU A 162 -9.76 -6.23 10.53
C GLU A 162 -10.52 -4.96 10.95
N ALA A 163 -9.83 -3.86 11.28
CA ALA A 163 -10.48 -2.59 11.68
C ALA A 163 -11.44 -2.05 10.62
N TRP A 164 -11.20 -2.36 9.34
CA TRP A 164 -12.07 -1.94 8.24
C TRP A 164 -13.43 -2.63 8.22
N ASN A 165 -13.59 -3.77 8.90
CA ASN A 165 -14.91 -4.41 9.02
C ASN A 165 -15.94 -3.52 9.71
N ALA A 166 -15.53 -2.60 10.59
CA ALA A 166 -16.45 -1.64 11.18
C ALA A 166 -17.07 -0.69 10.14
N ALA A 167 -16.32 -0.31 9.10
CA ALA A 167 -16.84 0.50 8.00
C ALA A 167 -17.69 -0.34 7.03
N PHE A 168 -17.31 -1.61 6.81
CA PHE A 168 -18.10 -2.53 5.99
C PHE A 168 -19.43 -2.91 6.63
N GLU A 169 -19.51 -2.98 7.96
CA GLU A 169 -20.76 -3.19 8.68
C GLU A 169 -21.76 -2.06 8.42
N GLU A 170 -21.30 -0.81 8.42
CA GLU A 170 -22.09 0.37 8.04
C GLU A 170 -22.55 0.31 6.57
N ALA A 171 -21.72 -0.22 5.67
CA ALA A 171 -22.08 -0.50 4.27
C ALA A 171 -23.01 -1.73 4.10
N GLY A 172 -23.34 -2.44 5.18
CA GLY A 172 -24.27 -3.57 5.20
C GLY A 172 -23.63 -4.96 5.14
N PHE A 173 -22.33 -5.08 5.35
CA PHE A 173 -21.61 -6.35 5.38
C PHE A 173 -21.20 -6.73 6.81
N ALA A 174 -21.69 -7.86 7.33
CA ALA A 174 -21.40 -8.28 8.70
C ALA A 174 -19.88 -8.45 8.98
N SER A 175 -19.14 -8.91 7.99
CA SER A 175 -17.68 -8.97 7.97
C SER A 175 -17.22 -9.17 6.54
N ALA A 176 -16.63 -8.15 5.93
CA ALA A 176 -16.18 -8.21 4.54
C ALA A 176 -14.77 -8.79 4.40
N ILE A 177 -13.92 -8.56 5.40
CA ILE A 177 -12.51 -8.91 5.39
C ILE A 177 -12.25 -10.02 6.39
N GLU A 178 -11.56 -11.05 5.95
CA GLU A 178 -11.06 -12.13 6.80
C GLU A 178 -9.54 -12.13 6.78
N VAL A 179 -8.92 -12.19 7.95
CA VAL A 179 -7.47 -12.30 8.05
C VAL A 179 -7.10 -13.71 8.48
N ARG A 180 -6.19 -14.34 7.74
CA ARG A 180 -5.68 -15.68 8.03
C ARG A 180 -4.19 -15.63 8.27
N GLN A 181 -3.69 -16.58 9.04
CA GLN A 181 -2.26 -16.76 9.21
C GLN A 181 -1.80 -17.81 8.20
N GLN A 182 -0.79 -17.49 7.38
CA GLN A 182 -0.18 -18.48 6.51
C GLN A 182 0.42 -19.62 7.36
N PRO A 183 0.10 -20.90 7.07
CA PRO A 183 0.71 -22.03 7.74
C PRO A 183 2.17 -22.20 7.31
N ASP A 184 2.98 -22.91 8.11
CA ASP A 184 4.40 -23.12 7.81
C ASP A 184 4.62 -23.84 6.48
N LYS A 185 3.72 -24.79 6.17
CA LYS A 185 3.65 -25.52 4.91
C LYS A 185 2.39 -25.11 4.17
N THR A 186 2.57 -24.63 2.95
CA THR A 186 1.50 -24.28 2.03
C THR A 186 1.87 -24.69 0.62
N ASP A 187 0.88 -24.94 -0.22
CA ASP A 187 1.00 -25.29 -1.63
C ASP A 187 0.83 -24.09 -2.57
N TRP A 188 0.34 -22.95 -2.06
CA TRP A 188 0.23 -21.69 -2.79
C TRP A 188 1.40 -20.73 -2.54
N ASP A 189 1.65 -19.86 -3.51
CA ASP A 189 2.73 -18.87 -3.53
C ASP A 189 2.13 -17.46 -3.44
N PRO A 190 2.74 -16.47 -2.75
CA PRO A 190 2.30 -15.07 -2.80
C PRO A 190 2.25 -14.44 -4.20
N GLU A 191 2.84 -15.07 -5.21
CA GLU A 191 2.72 -14.64 -6.61
C GLU A 191 1.47 -15.22 -7.31
N ASP A 192 0.69 -16.08 -6.65
CA ASP A 192 -0.61 -16.56 -7.12
C ASP A 192 -1.70 -15.51 -6.86
N VAL A 193 -2.32 -15.00 -7.92
CA VAL A 193 -3.34 -13.93 -7.84
C VAL A 193 -4.60 -14.32 -7.09
N ASN A 194 -4.74 -15.60 -6.72
CA ASN A 194 -5.85 -16.08 -5.90
C ASN A 194 -5.69 -15.78 -4.40
N TYR A 195 -4.53 -15.27 -3.97
CA TYR A 195 -4.20 -15.06 -2.55
C TYR A 195 -3.73 -13.63 -2.30
N ASN A 196 -4.52 -12.86 -1.56
CA ASN A 196 -4.04 -11.57 -1.06
C ASN A 196 -3.11 -11.78 0.13
N THR A 197 -1.96 -11.11 0.14
CA THR A 197 -0.95 -11.31 1.18
C THR A 197 -0.57 -10.04 1.91
N PHE A 198 -0.16 -10.16 3.17
CA PHE A 198 0.64 -9.17 3.88
C PHE A 198 2.04 -9.73 4.04
N ARG A 199 3.00 -9.15 3.32
CA ARG A 199 4.36 -9.64 3.15
C ARG A 199 5.35 -8.86 3.99
N TRP A 200 6.34 -9.58 4.54
CA TRP A 200 7.42 -9.01 5.32
C TRP A 200 8.73 -9.13 4.56
N ILE A 201 9.24 -8.02 4.04
CA ILE A 201 10.46 -7.97 3.22
C ILE A 201 11.58 -7.20 3.93
N THR A 202 12.79 -7.28 3.42
CA THR A 202 13.93 -6.48 3.90
C THR A 202 14.65 -5.91 2.69
N SER A 203 14.74 -4.57 2.58
CA SER A 203 15.32 -3.92 1.39
C SER A 203 16.25 -2.75 1.67
N GLY A 204 16.40 -2.34 2.93
CA GLY A 204 17.17 -1.16 3.33
C GLY A 204 16.44 0.17 3.08
N ARG A 205 15.17 0.15 2.65
CA ARG A 205 14.44 1.35 2.19
C ARG A 205 13.36 1.84 3.15
N SER A 206 12.96 1.02 4.14
CA SER A 206 12.01 1.41 5.21
C SER A 206 10.69 1.96 4.68
N PHE A 207 9.95 1.17 3.89
CA PHE A 207 8.65 1.55 3.33
C PHE A 207 7.57 0.49 3.55
N ALA A 208 6.31 0.85 3.30
CA ALA A 208 5.23 -0.09 3.06
C ALA A 208 4.44 0.35 1.81
N MET A 209 3.76 -0.60 1.15
CA MET A 209 2.91 -0.36 -0.01
C MET A 209 1.76 -1.39 -0.07
N GLY A 210 0.58 -0.95 -0.48
CA GLY A 210 -0.62 -1.75 -0.66
C GLY A 210 -1.10 -1.70 -2.10
N PRO A 211 -0.26 -2.18 -3.06
CA PRO A 211 -0.66 -2.27 -4.45
C PRO A 211 -1.86 -3.21 -4.61
N SER A 212 -2.64 -2.96 -5.66
CA SER A 212 -3.67 -3.87 -6.11
C SER A 212 -3.65 -3.98 -7.63
N ARG A 213 -4.00 -5.17 -8.12
CA ARG A 213 -4.19 -5.45 -9.54
C ARG A 213 -5.66 -5.26 -9.86
N VAL A 214 -5.94 -4.45 -10.89
CA VAL A 214 -7.29 -3.99 -11.21
C VAL A 214 -7.63 -4.34 -12.65
N ASN A 215 -8.86 -4.81 -12.88
CA ASN A 215 -9.39 -4.97 -14.21
C ASN A 215 -9.47 -3.60 -14.90
N PRO A 216 -8.67 -3.37 -15.97
CA PRO A 216 -8.53 -2.05 -16.59
C PRO A 216 -9.77 -1.60 -17.37
N ARG A 217 -10.81 -2.45 -17.44
CA ARG A 217 -12.08 -2.17 -18.13
C ARG A 217 -13.23 -1.90 -17.18
N THR A 218 -13.12 -2.27 -15.91
CA THR A 218 -14.25 -2.21 -14.97
C THR A 218 -13.90 -1.54 -13.64
N GLY A 219 -12.62 -1.43 -13.29
CA GLY A 219 -12.20 -1.01 -11.95
C GLY A 219 -12.37 -2.10 -10.89
N GLN A 220 -12.68 -3.35 -11.26
CA GLN A 220 -12.70 -4.44 -10.29
C GLN A 220 -11.30 -4.72 -9.77
N ILE A 221 -11.10 -4.66 -8.45
CA ILE A 221 -9.89 -5.15 -7.80
C ILE A 221 -9.91 -6.68 -7.84
N LEU A 222 -8.81 -7.27 -8.33
CA LEU A 222 -8.69 -8.70 -8.58
C LEU A 222 -7.83 -9.38 -7.51
N ASP A 223 -6.78 -8.69 -7.08
CA ASP A 223 -5.73 -9.20 -6.22
C ASP A 223 -4.99 -8.02 -5.55
N ALA A 224 -4.42 -8.24 -4.36
CA ALA A 224 -3.64 -7.25 -3.64
C ALA A 224 -2.59 -7.87 -2.69
N ASP A 225 -1.37 -7.34 -2.75
CA ASP A 225 -0.24 -7.77 -1.92
C ASP A 225 0.31 -6.58 -1.13
N ILE A 226 0.01 -6.51 0.16
CA ILE A 226 0.62 -5.51 1.04
C ILE A 226 2.07 -5.92 1.29
N ILE A 227 3.00 -4.99 1.04
CA ILE A 227 4.43 -5.17 1.25
C ILE A 227 4.86 -4.27 2.40
N PHE A 228 5.52 -4.83 3.41
CA PHE A 228 6.07 -4.10 4.54
C PHE A 228 7.56 -4.40 4.71
N ASP A 229 8.39 -3.36 4.70
CA ASP A 229 9.84 -3.47 4.92
C ASP A 229 10.18 -3.53 6.42
N ALA A 230 10.86 -4.60 6.84
CA ALA A 230 11.32 -4.84 8.19
C ALA A 230 12.22 -3.72 8.74
N ASP A 231 12.98 -3.07 7.86
CA ASP A 231 13.90 -1.98 8.23
C ASP A 231 13.15 -0.77 8.80
N PHE A 232 11.86 -0.64 8.50
CA PHE A 232 10.99 0.37 9.08
C PHE A 232 10.87 0.24 10.60
N VAL A 233 10.65 -0.98 11.09
CA VAL A 233 10.57 -1.25 12.54
C VAL A 233 11.94 -1.09 13.20
N LYS A 234 13.00 -1.49 12.50
CA LYS A 234 14.37 -1.29 12.97
C LYS A 234 14.64 0.20 13.15
N HIS A 235 14.30 1.02 12.17
CA HIS A 235 14.46 2.46 12.23
C HIS A 235 13.71 3.07 13.43
N TRP A 236 12.46 2.68 13.68
CA TRP A 236 11.72 3.11 14.88
C TRP A 236 12.40 2.72 16.19
N GLN A 237 13.07 1.57 16.21
CA GLN A 237 13.72 1.02 17.41
C GLN A 237 15.14 1.55 17.62
N THR A 238 15.84 2.01 16.60
CA THR A 238 17.28 2.32 16.70
C THR A 238 17.65 3.77 16.41
N GLU A 239 16.85 4.53 15.64
CA GLU A 239 17.28 5.90 15.30
C GLU A 239 17.30 6.85 16.49
N PHE A 240 16.46 6.65 17.51
CA PHE A 240 16.54 7.48 18.72
C PHE A 240 17.86 7.31 19.48
N GLU A 241 18.55 6.19 19.32
CA GLU A 241 19.84 5.91 19.94
C GLU A 241 21.01 6.62 19.23
N THR A 242 20.76 7.15 18.02
CA THR A 242 21.80 7.68 17.12
C THR A 242 21.64 9.17 16.80
N PHE A 243 20.87 9.92 17.60
CA PHE A 243 20.84 11.39 17.47
C PHE A 243 22.12 12.03 17.99
N THR A 244 23.17 12.02 17.16
CA THR A 244 24.38 12.82 17.37
C THR A 244 24.08 14.31 17.10
N PRO A 245 24.87 15.25 17.66
CA PRO A 245 24.73 16.68 17.33
C PRO A 245 24.71 16.96 15.82
N GLU A 246 25.42 16.16 15.03
CA GLU A 246 25.48 16.25 13.56
C GLU A 246 24.15 15.83 12.91
N SER A 247 23.53 14.74 13.37
CA SER A 247 22.22 14.30 12.88
C SER A 247 21.09 15.27 13.25
N ILE A 248 21.16 15.91 14.41
CA ILE A 248 20.23 16.96 14.85
C ILE A 248 20.41 18.21 13.97
N ALA A 249 21.66 18.61 13.69
CA ALA A 249 21.95 19.70 12.78
C ALA A 249 21.36 19.42 11.38
N TRP A 250 21.54 18.21 10.83
CA TRP A 250 20.96 17.81 9.55
C TRP A 250 19.41 17.91 9.53
N LEU A 251 18.73 17.38 10.55
CA LEU A 251 17.26 17.42 10.65
C LEU A 251 16.69 18.83 10.86
N THR A 252 17.50 19.76 11.37
CA THR A 252 17.10 21.15 11.64
C THR A 252 17.57 22.15 10.58
N GLY A 253 18.08 21.66 9.44
CA GLY A 253 18.48 22.48 8.29
C GLY A 253 19.93 22.96 8.31
N GLY A 254 20.78 22.39 9.16
CA GLY A 254 22.22 22.57 9.17
C GLY A 254 22.93 21.87 8.01
N LEU A 255 24.04 22.45 7.54
CA LEU A 255 24.85 21.92 6.44
C LEU A 255 25.63 20.68 6.88
N ASP A 256 25.65 19.65 6.01
CA ASP A 256 26.46 18.43 6.15
C ASP A 256 27.97 18.76 6.16
N PRO A 257 28.69 18.54 7.27
CA PRO A 257 30.13 18.82 7.35
C PRO A 257 31.01 17.69 6.77
N THR A 258 30.44 16.53 6.44
CA THR A 258 31.21 15.37 5.95
C THR A 258 31.35 15.34 4.44
N GLY A 259 30.54 16.11 3.71
CA GLY A 259 30.54 16.09 2.25
C GLY A 259 30.21 14.72 1.64
N VAL A 260 29.76 13.77 2.48
CA VAL A 260 29.26 12.47 2.04
C VAL A 260 27.90 12.78 1.44
N ARG A 261 27.92 13.07 0.14
CA ARG A 261 26.73 13.07 -0.70
C ARG A 261 26.01 11.75 -0.45
N GLY A 262 25.01 11.80 0.42
CA GLY A 262 24.35 10.61 0.93
C GLY A 262 23.90 9.71 -0.21
N ILE A 263 23.85 8.42 0.09
CA ILE A 263 23.41 7.28 -0.75
C ILE A 263 21.94 7.44 -1.24
N ASN A 264 21.37 8.65 -1.18
CA ASN A 264 19.96 8.93 -1.37
C ASN A 264 19.67 10.01 -2.42
N ARG A 265 20.62 10.33 -3.31
CA ARG A 265 20.26 11.06 -4.56
C ARG A 265 19.65 10.16 -5.63
N GLN A 266 19.73 8.83 -5.50
CA GLN A 266 19.13 7.90 -6.45
C GLN A 266 17.66 7.56 -6.16
N ALA A 267 17.12 7.89 -4.98
CA ALA A 267 15.68 7.79 -4.74
C ALA A 267 14.88 8.94 -5.37
N ALA A 268 15.54 10.04 -5.76
CA ALA A 268 14.91 11.18 -6.43
C ALA A 268 14.87 11.07 -7.97
N GLY A 269 15.36 9.96 -8.53
CA GLY A 269 15.55 9.79 -9.99
C GLY A 269 14.52 8.93 -10.71
N CYS A 270 13.73 8.10 -10.02
CA CYS A 270 12.68 7.32 -10.67
C CYS A 270 11.34 8.03 -10.53
N GLY A 271 10.86 8.60 -11.64
CA GLY A 271 9.49 9.12 -11.77
C GLY A 271 8.46 7.99 -11.67
N CYS A 272 8.15 7.59 -10.43
CA CYS A 272 6.92 6.94 -10.00
C CYS A 272 6.64 7.40 -8.56
N GLY A 273 5.43 7.89 -8.29
CA GLY A 273 5.02 8.37 -6.98
C GLY A 273 4.94 7.25 -5.95
N HIS A 274 6.02 7.00 -5.20
CA HIS A 274 5.99 6.12 -4.05
C HIS A 274 5.39 6.84 -2.84
N CYS A 275 4.59 6.12 -2.03
CA CYS A 275 4.05 6.60 -0.75
C CYS A 275 5.22 6.88 0.22
N SER A 276 5.49 8.16 0.52
CA SER A 276 6.53 8.57 1.48
C SER A 276 6.04 8.61 2.92
N LEU A 277 4.81 8.15 3.22
CA LEU A 277 4.25 8.09 4.57
C LEU A 277 5.27 7.47 5.51
N PHE A 278 5.76 6.31 5.11
CA PHE A 278 6.61 5.47 5.95
C PHE A 278 7.93 6.16 6.25
N ALA A 279 8.68 6.59 5.24
CA ALA A 279 9.91 7.34 5.48
C ALA A 279 9.68 8.55 6.42
N GLY A 280 8.65 9.36 6.18
CA GLY A 280 8.32 10.50 7.05
C GLY A 280 7.90 10.10 8.47
N HIS A 281 7.06 9.08 8.60
CA HIS A 281 6.56 8.56 9.86
C HIS A 281 7.67 7.95 10.69
N SER A 282 8.63 7.28 10.06
CA SER A 282 9.86 6.78 10.68
C SER A 282 10.65 7.88 11.37
N TYR A 283 10.97 8.97 10.65
CA TYR A 283 11.67 10.11 11.22
C TYR A 283 10.86 10.83 12.31
N GLN A 284 9.56 11.00 12.10
CA GLN A 284 8.68 11.62 13.10
C GLN A 284 8.60 10.78 14.38
N THR A 285 8.50 9.45 14.24
CA THR A 285 8.53 8.51 15.37
C THR A 285 9.83 8.66 16.14
N ALA A 286 10.97 8.63 15.44
CA ALA A 286 12.29 8.74 16.05
C ALA A 286 12.44 10.05 16.83
N LEU A 287 12.06 11.19 16.22
CA LEU A 287 12.06 12.49 16.88
C LEU A 287 11.15 12.51 18.12
N GLY A 288 9.95 11.95 18.01
CA GLY A 288 8.99 11.88 19.10
C GLY A 288 9.48 11.07 20.29
N VAL A 289 10.09 9.90 20.02
CA VAL A 289 10.70 9.05 21.05
C VAL A 289 11.87 9.76 21.72
N THR A 290 12.70 10.48 20.97
CA THR A 290 13.78 11.28 21.53
C THR A 290 13.27 12.39 22.44
N ALA A 291 12.21 13.09 22.05
CA ALA A 291 11.57 14.10 22.89
C ALA A 291 11.00 13.48 24.20
N LEU A 292 10.39 12.29 24.11
CA LEU A 292 9.98 11.54 25.30
C LEU A 292 11.18 11.16 26.17
N ALA A 293 12.24 10.58 25.58
CA ALA A 293 13.42 10.13 26.32
C ALA A 293 14.16 11.30 27.01
N ALA A 294 14.23 12.46 26.36
CA ALA A 294 14.83 13.67 26.91
C ALA A 294 14.05 14.25 28.09
N THR A 295 12.75 13.95 28.19
CA THR A 295 11.87 14.50 29.24
C THR A 295 11.46 13.46 30.29
N ALA A 296 11.57 12.17 29.99
CA ALA A 296 11.24 11.07 30.88
C ALA A 296 12.34 10.86 31.93
N THR A 297 11.97 10.89 33.20
CA THR A 297 12.82 10.43 34.31
C THR A 297 11.95 9.56 35.20
N PRO A 298 12.15 8.22 35.27
CA PRO A 298 13.17 7.42 34.53
C PRO A 298 12.92 7.37 33.01
N ALA A 299 13.86 6.78 32.26
CA ALA A 299 13.77 6.61 30.80
C ALA A 299 12.46 5.93 30.35
N VAL A 300 12.07 6.14 29.07
CA VAL A 300 10.86 5.53 28.48
C VAL A 300 10.88 4.02 28.67
N SER A 301 9.83 3.48 29.29
CA SER A 301 9.74 2.04 29.58
C SER A 301 9.61 1.21 28.30
N GLU A 302 10.08 -0.04 28.35
CA GLU A 302 9.92 -1.00 27.24
C GLU A 302 8.45 -1.22 26.85
N GLN A 303 7.54 -1.15 27.82
CA GLN A 303 6.09 -1.25 27.57
C GLN A 303 5.57 -0.08 26.73
N GLU A 304 6.04 1.14 27.00
CA GLU A 304 5.67 2.32 26.22
C GLU A 304 6.27 2.30 24.81
N LYS A 305 7.53 1.84 24.67
CA LYS A 305 8.14 1.59 23.35
C LYS A 305 7.36 0.56 22.54
N GLU A 306 7.01 -0.57 23.16
CA GLU A 306 6.22 -1.61 22.51
C GLU A 306 4.83 -1.11 22.09
N LYS A 307 4.16 -0.34 22.96
CA LYS A 307 2.87 0.28 22.67
C LYS A 307 2.94 1.21 21.47
N LEU A 308 3.98 2.05 21.38
CA LEU A 308 4.21 2.93 20.24
C LEU A 308 4.40 2.14 18.94
N VAL A 309 5.25 1.10 18.95
CA VAL A 309 5.48 0.23 17.78
C VAL A 309 4.20 -0.49 17.35
N ARG A 310 3.44 -1.03 18.30
CA ARG A 310 2.17 -1.72 18.01
C ARG A 310 1.13 -0.78 17.39
N GLN A 311 0.98 0.43 17.93
CA GLN A 311 0.05 1.42 17.39
C GLN A 311 0.47 1.89 16.00
N GLY A 312 1.77 2.11 15.78
CA GLY A 312 2.30 2.45 14.47
C GLY A 312 2.04 1.33 13.45
N LEU A 313 2.39 0.08 13.77
CA LEU A 313 2.12 -1.07 12.90
C LEU A 313 0.64 -1.21 12.54
N LYS A 314 -0.24 -1.00 13.52
CA LYS A 314 -1.68 -1.03 13.31
C LYS A 314 -2.14 0.08 12.35
N LEU A 315 -1.64 1.31 12.53
CA LEU A 315 -1.92 2.42 11.62
C LEU A 315 -1.45 2.11 10.19
N VAL A 316 -0.23 1.62 10.04
CA VAL A 316 0.32 1.24 8.72
C VAL A 316 -0.52 0.15 8.06
N ALA A 317 -0.88 -0.91 8.81
CA ALA A 317 -1.73 -1.97 8.27
C ALA A 317 -3.12 -1.46 7.86
N MET A 318 -3.71 -0.53 8.64
CA MET A 318 -4.95 0.14 8.25
C MET A 318 -4.79 0.97 6.96
N HIS A 319 -3.70 1.73 6.84
CA HIS A 319 -3.41 2.59 5.69
C HIS A 319 -3.22 1.76 4.41
N GLU A 320 -2.36 0.75 4.45
CA GLU A 320 -2.09 -0.06 3.27
C GLU A 320 -3.29 -0.89 2.85
N LEU A 321 -4.05 -1.43 3.80
CA LEU A 321 -5.32 -2.06 3.45
C LEU A 321 -6.25 -1.06 2.76
N GLY A 322 -6.34 0.19 3.22
CA GLY A 322 -7.12 1.22 2.55
C GLY A 322 -6.77 1.41 1.07
N HIS A 323 -5.47 1.38 0.72
CA HIS A 323 -5.04 1.37 -0.69
C HIS A 323 -5.53 0.14 -1.45
N THR A 324 -5.44 -1.04 -0.85
CA THR A 324 -5.96 -2.28 -1.48
C THR A 324 -7.50 -2.32 -1.57
N LEU A 325 -8.21 -1.50 -0.80
CA LEU A 325 -9.66 -1.29 -0.93
C LEU A 325 -10.02 -0.25 -2.00
N GLY A 326 -9.00 0.37 -2.60
CA GLY A 326 -9.12 1.35 -3.68
C GLY A 326 -9.00 2.80 -3.23
N LEU A 327 -8.64 3.09 -1.99
CA LEU A 327 -8.57 4.46 -1.47
C LEU A 327 -7.23 5.12 -1.76
N ARG A 328 -7.26 6.39 -2.12
CA ARG A 328 -6.11 7.29 -2.22
C ARG A 328 -5.86 7.97 -0.87
N HIS A 329 -4.70 8.62 -0.77
CA HIS A 329 -4.40 9.49 0.36
C HIS A 329 -5.44 10.59 0.57
N ASN A 330 -5.68 10.94 1.84
CA ASN A 330 -6.48 12.08 2.25
C ASN A 330 -5.71 12.97 3.24
N PHE A 331 -4.88 13.87 2.70
CA PHE A 331 -4.08 14.81 3.50
C PHE A 331 -4.86 15.96 4.13
N LYS A 332 -6.16 16.06 3.86
CA LYS A 332 -7.04 17.03 4.54
C LYS A 332 -7.59 16.46 5.85
N GLY A 333 -7.41 15.16 6.09
CA GLY A 333 -8.06 14.44 7.18
C GLY A 333 -7.72 14.96 8.58
N SER A 334 -6.47 15.42 8.77
CA SER A 334 -5.92 15.98 10.01
C SER A 334 -6.31 17.43 10.29
N SER A 335 -7.10 18.08 9.42
CA SER A 335 -7.50 19.49 9.62
C SER A 335 -8.66 19.70 10.62
N LEU A 336 -9.27 18.61 11.12
CA LEU A 336 -10.53 18.69 11.90
C LEU A 336 -10.32 18.87 13.41
N ALA A 337 -9.24 18.34 13.99
CA ALA A 337 -9.03 18.29 15.43
C ALA A 337 -7.79 19.07 15.86
N SER A 338 -7.89 19.84 16.93
CA SER A 338 -6.73 20.50 17.53
C SER A 338 -5.91 19.52 18.39
N LEU A 339 -4.66 19.87 18.70
CA LEU A 339 -3.84 19.09 19.65
C LEU A 339 -4.50 18.94 21.04
N ALA A 340 -5.32 19.91 21.45
CA ALA A 340 -6.08 19.86 22.69
C ALA A 340 -7.27 18.89 22.59
N ASP A 341 -7.92 18.78 21.43
CA ASP A 341 -9.01 17.84 21.21
C ASP A 341 -8.52 16.39 21.25
N ILE A 342 -7.38 16.10 20.61
CA ILE A 342 -6.85 14.73 20.52
C ILE A 342 -6.25 14.27 21.86
N ASN A 343 -5.74 15.22 22.66
CA ASN A 343 -5.13 14.98 23.97
C ASN A 343 -6.04 15.43 25.13
N ALA A 344 -7.36 15.47 24.92
CA ALA A 344 -8.29 15.83 25.98
C ALA A 344 -8.06 14.97 27.24
N ALA A 345 -8.06 15.62 28.41
CA ALA A 345 -7.80 14.95 29.70
C ALA A 345 -8.84 13.85 29.98
N ASP A 346 -10.10 14.13 29.66
CA ASP A 346 -11.18 13.15 29.65
C ASP A 346 -11.08 12.28 28.39
N ALA A 347 -10.79 10.99 28.58
CA ALA A 347 -10.68 10.03 27.49
C ALA A 347 -11.95 9.94 26.63
N GLY A 348 -13.14 10.16 27.22
CA GLY A 348 -14.41 10.14 26.50
C GLY A 348 -14.64 11.36 25.59
N LYS A 349 -13.84 12.41 25.74
CA LYS A 349 -13.91 13.64 24.92
C LYS A 349 -12.83 13.74 23.85
N ARG A 350 -11.91 12.77 23.79
CA ARG A 350 -10.82 12.77 22.82
C ARG A 350 -11.37 12.61 21.42
N LYS A 351 -10.97 13.50 20.52
CA LYS A 351 -11.28 13.37 19.09
C LYS A 351 -10.19 12.55 18.39
N PRO A 352 -10.51 11.83 17.30
CA PRO A 352 -9.50 11.21 16.44
C PRO A 352 -8.52 12.25 15.88
N ALA A 353 -7.26 11.87 15.74
CA ALA A 353 -6.22 12.76 15.20
C ALA A 353 -6.38 13.08 13.70
N SER A 354 -7.10 12.23 12.98
CA SER A 354 -7.49 12.46 11.59
C SER A 354 -8.87 11.87 11.34
N THR A 355 -9.58 12.42 10.37
CA THR A 355 -10.80 11.81 9.84
C THR A 355 -10.53 10.63 8.92
N SER A 356 -9.28 10.41 8.51
CA SER A 356 -8.88 9.31 7.64
C SER A 356 -7.52 8.73 8.03
N VAL A 357 -7.42 7.41 8.13
CA VAL A 357 -6.13 6.70 8.23
C VAL A 357 -5.32 6.81 6.94
N MET A 358 -5.93 7.26 5.83
CA MET A 358 -5.27 7.57 4.56
C MET A 358 -4.51 8.90 4.58
N ASP A 359 -4.45 9.58 5.72
CA ASP A 359 -3.57 10.74 5.95
C ASP A 359 -2.18 10.29 6.43
N TYR A 360 -1.20 11.18 6.37
CA TYR A 360 0.13 10.99 6.93
C TYR A 360 0.17 11.49 8.37
N ILE A 361 -0.39 10.68 9.26
CA ILE A 361 -0.62 11.07 10.66
C ILE A 361 0.69 11.00 11.45
N PRO A 362 1.19 12.12 12.02
CA PRO A 362 2.42 12.12 12.78
C PRO A 362 2.26 11.45 14.15
N VAL A 363 3.39 11.09 14.77
CA VAL A 363 3.41 10.61 16.15
C VAL A 363 2.85 11.67 17.09
N ASN A 364 1.92 11.28 17.95
CA ASN A 364 1.35 12.16 18.98
C ASN A 364 2.11 11.99 20.30
N ILE A 365 2.98 12.95 20.60
CA ILE A 365 3.81 12.97 21.81
C ILE A 365 3.45 14.26 22.57
N VAL A 366 2.99 14.12 23.82
CA VAL A 366 2.67 15.30 24.65
C VAL A 366 3.82 15.66 25.59
N PRO A 367 3.95 16.94 25.99
CA PRO A 367 4.92 17.35 26.99
C PRO A 367 4.75 16.61 28.32
N LYS A 368 5.85 16.48 29.06
CA LYS A 368 5.87 15.87 30.41
C LYS A 368 4.82 16.49 31.32
N GLY A 369 4.11 15.64 32.06
CA GLY A 369 3.06 16.05 33.00
C GLY A 369 1.68 16.21 32.38
N GLN A 370 1.55 16.03 31.06
CA GLN A 370 0.25 15.97 30.38
C GLN A 370 -0.21 14.51 30.17
N PRO A 371 -1.54 14.25 30.13
CA PRO A 371 -2.06 12.92 29.81
C PRO A 371 -1.69 12.51 28.38
N GLN A 372 -0.89 11.45 28.23
CA GLN A 372 -0.56 10.88 26.93
C GLN A 372 -1.76 10.11 26.36
N ALA A 373 -2.31 10.58 25.24
CA ALA A 373 -3.28 9.82 24.45
C ALA A 373 -2.58 8.73 23.62
N ALA A 374 -3.28 8.11 22.67
CA ALA A 374 -2.63 7.19 21.75
C ALA A 374 -1.52 7.92 20.96
N TYR A 375 -0.39 7.25 20.74
CA TYR A 375 0.71 7.73 19.91
C TYR A 375 0.30 7.77 18.44
N TYR A 376 -0.49 6.79 18.01
CA TYR A 376 -1.09 6.72 16.67
C TYR A 376 -2.56 6.34 16.75
N PRO A 377 -3.39 6.76 15.77
CA PRO A 377 -4.76 6.29 15.66
C PRO A 377 -4.82 4.76 15.55
N THR A 378 -5.72 4.17 16.31
CA THR A 378 -5.93 2.72 16.36
C THR A 378 -7.28 2.30 15.78
N GLN A 379 -8.00 3.25 15.19
CA GLN A 379 -9.34 3.09 14.62
C GLN A 379 -9.48 3.96 13.38
N LEU A 380 -10.42 3.57 12.50
CA LEU A 380 -10.81 4.34 11.34
C LEU A 380 -11.50 5.66 11.70
N GLY A 381 -11.22 6.70 10.92
CA GLY A 381 -11.89 7.98 11.04
C GLY A 381 -13.22 8.02 10.27
N VAL A 382 -13.95 9.12 10.45
CA VAL A 382 -15.29 9.30 9.85
C VAL A 382 -15.27 9.33 8.32
N TYR A 383 -14.19 9.81 7.71
CA TYR A 383 -14.05 9.84 6.25
C TYR A 383 -13.80 8.43 5.69
N ASP A 384 -13.01 7.61 6.37
CA ASP A 384 -12.75 6.23 5.95
C ASP A 384 -14.07 5.44 5.85
N ARG A 385 -14.92 5.60 6.88
CA ARG A 385 -16.25 4.96 6.95
C ARG A 385 -17.15 5.44 5.81
N TRP A 386 -17.24 6.75 5.61
CA TRP A 386 -18.03 7.32 4.51
C TRP A 386 -17.53 6.88 3.14
N ALA A 387 -16.21 6.79 2.94
CA ALA A 387 -15.63 6.32 1.69
C ALA A 387 -16.02 4.86 1.41
N ILE A 388 -15.95 3.98 2.40
CA ILE A 388 -16.40 2.58 2.26
C ILE A 388 -17.91 2.50 2.03
N GLU A 389 -18.72 3.30 2.72
CA GLU A 389 -20.15 3.38 2.48
C GLU A 389 -20.44 3.76 1.02
N TYR A 390 -19.75 4.80 0.51
CA TYR A 390 -19.81 5.18 -0.90
C TYR A 390 -19.38 4.04 -1.83
N GLY A 391 -18.30 3.33 -1.49
CA GLY A 391 -17.75 2.28 -2.33
C GLY A 391 -18.58 1.00 -2.36
N TYR A 392 -19.28 0.65 -1.29
CA TYR A 392 -19.79 -0.71 -1.09
C TYR A 392 -21.27 -0.80 -0.71
N THR A 393 -21.94 0.31 -0.40
CA THR A 393 -23.40 0.25 -0.16
C THR A 393 -24.14 -0.21 -1.40
N SER A 394 -24.98 -1.23 -1.23
CA SER A 394 -25.88 -1.72 -2.28
C SER A 394 -26.91 -0.64 -2.60
N LEU A 395 -26.95 -0.21 -3.86
CA LEU A 395 -27.90 0.78 -4.33
C LEU A 395 -28.93 0.13 -5.27
N PRO A 396 -30.18 0.63 -5.28
CA PRO A 396 -31.16 0.24 -6.29
C PRO A 396 -30.75 0.78 -7.66
N GLY A 397 -31.00 0.01 -8.71
CA GLY A 397 -30.63 0.37 -10.09
C GLY A 397 -29.94 -0.80 -10.79
N SER A 398 -29.88 -0.73 -12.11
CA SER A 398 -29.19 -1.74 -12.93
C SER A 398 -27.95 -1.17 -13.64
N ARG A 399 -27.80 0.15 -13.64
CA ARG A 399 -26.68 0.83 -14.30
C ARG A 399 -25.93 1.78 -13.34
N PRO A 400 -24.64 2.02 -13.57
CA PRO A 400 -23.85 2.90 -12.72
C PRO A 400 -24.39 4.35 -12.64
N GLU A 401 -25.09 4.84 -13.66
CA GLU A 401 -25.64 6.20 -13.67
C GLU A 401 -26.78 6.38 -12.67
N ASP A 402 -27.52 5.30 -12.38
CA ASP A 402 -28.67 5.31 -11.46
C ASP A 402 -28.20 5.62 -10.01
N GLU A 403 -26.91 5.42 -9.71
CA GLU A 403 -26.32 5.63 -8.39
C GLU A 403 -26.04 7.12 -8.06
N LYS A 404 -25.94 7.99 -9.08
CA LYS A 404 -25.56 9.40 -8.90
C LYS A 404 -26.58 10.19 -8.08
N GLU A 405 -27.88 9.95 -8.30
CA GLU A 405 -28.93 10.68 -7.60
C GLU A 405 -28.95 10.39 -6.10
N VAL A 406 -28.65 9.13 -5.72
CA VAL A 406 -28.67 8.70 -4.32
C VAL A 406 -27.55 9.36 -3.50
N PHE A 407 -26.36 9.52 -4.08
CA PHE A 407 -25.21 10.13 -3.40
C PHE A 407 -25.13 11.65 -3.51
N ASN A 408 -25.90 12.28 -4.40
CA ASN A 408 -26.06 13.74 -4.42
C ASN A 408 -27.07 14.23 -3.38
N ALA A 409 -28.00 13.36 -2.95
CA ALA A 409 -29.00 13.66 -1.93
C ALA A 409 -28.50 13.49 -0.48
N ARG A 410 -27.31 12.90 -0.29
CA ARG A 410 -26.62 12.70 0.99
C ARG A 410 -25.40 13.61 1.07
#